data_AF-A0A973G5X5-F1
#
_entry.id   AF-A0A973G5X5-F1
#
_cell.length_a   1.000
_cell.length_b   1.000
_cell.length_c   1.000
_cell.angle_alpha   90.00
_cell.angle_beta   90.00
_cell.angle_gamma   90.00
#
_symmetry.space_group_name_H-M   'P 1'
#
loop_
_entity.id
_entity.type
_entity.pdbx_description
1 polymer ?
#
loop_
_entity_poly.entity_id
_entity_poly.type
_entity_poly.pdbx_seq_one_letter_code
_entity_poly.pdbx_strand_id
1 'polypeptide(L)'
;MGRFHHRPATLTRTQPRGSADQAPTRCTGGPGSSCPPISDPRVTSAAVHVIGDTYRQQESATYRQKSQLVRPTSIRRGASKGSTAALRLRPSSRAPLPRERTGCAPATVLVVEPWTPERYWQAIAAERARLVTDLESIAVDQWSAATLCERWSVEDVVAHLTAGASTGRWAWLRSIVAARFDADLHNERRLAEHRGADPAVTLAAFRSVVGSRVAPTGDLWAWLGEVVVHGADIREPLGLATQPPTEVVVAVAEGFARKDFAVNSRTATKGLRLVADDSDFRTGGGPAVHGTTLDLVLAMAGRRTAAARLTGDGAPMLAGSARSSSEVTDGPR
;
A
#
# COMPACT_ATOMS: atom_id res chain seq x y z
N MET A 1 -44.01 36.42 -23.57
CA MET A 1 -45.42 36.85 -23.41
C MET A 1 -46.28 35.59 -23.30
N GLY A 2 -47.05 35.45 -22.23
CA GLY A 2 -47.84 34.25 -21.92
C GLY A 2 -47.99 34.07 -20.41
N ARG A 3 -48.78 34.96 -19.80
CA ARG A 3 -49.15 34.92 -18.37
C ARG A 3 -50.34 33.98 -18.19
N PHE A 4 -50.30 33.11 -17.19
CA PHE A 4 -51.49 32.68 -16.45
C PHE A 4 -51.20 32.81 -14.95
N HIS A 5 -52.15 33.43 -14.27
CA HIS A 5 -52.10 33.89 -12.89
C HIS A 5 -52.82 32.91 -11.95
N HIS A 6 -52.28 32.80 -10.72
CA HIS A 6 -52.98 32.62 -9.42
C HIS A 6 -53.69 31.27 -9.14
N ARG A 7 -53.67 30.69 -7.93
CA ARG A 7 -53.18 31.06 -6.57
C ARG A 7 -53.11 29.77 -5.70
N PRO A 8 -52.56 29.83 -4.47
CA PRO A 8 -52.04 28.70 -3.70
C PRO A 8 -53.05 28.08 -2.71
N ALA A 9 -52.72 26.89 -2.20
CA ALA A 9 -53.33 26.31 -1.01
C ALA A 9 -52.30 26.30 0.15
N THR A 10 -52.71 26.85 1.28
CA THR A 10 -51.93 26.99 2.52
C THR A 10 -52.47 26.05 3.61
N LEU A 11 -51.55 25.62 4.49
CA LEU A 11 -51.76 25.11 5.87
C LEU A 11 -52.37 23.69 5.96
N THR A 12 -51.84 22.78 6.78
CA THR A 12 -51.89 22.92 8.24
C THR A 12 -50.89 21.99 8.94
N ARG A 13 -50.20 22.54 9.95
CA ARG A 13 -49.39 21.87 10.96
C ARG A 13 -50.31 21.28 12.03
N THR A 14 -50.15 20.01 12.39
CA THR A 14 -50.75 19.48 13.63
C THR A 14 -49.82 18.48 14.29
N GLN A 15 -49.30 18.91 15.44
CA GLN A 15 -48.63 18.10 16.46
C GLN A 15 -49.61 18.04 17.65
N PRO A 16 -49.83 16.90 18.32
CA PRO A 16 -50.39 16.91 19.67
C PRO A 16 -49.30 16.67 20.72
N ARG A 17 -49.37 17.49 21.77
CA ARG A 17 -48.68 17.38 23.06
C ARG A 17 -49.42 16.43 24.00
N GLY A 18 -48.70 15.92 25.00
CA GLY A 18 -49.21 15.53 26.32
C GLY A 18 -48.08 14.84 27.11
N SER A 19 -47.34 15.54 27.99
CA SER A 19 -47.56 15.69 29.46
C SER A 19 -47.46 14.35 30.21
N ALA A 20 -46.81 14.17 31.35
CA ALA A 20 -46.32 15.06 32.42
C ALA A 20 -45.28 14.22 33.23
N ASP A 21 -44.15 14.77 33.68
CA ASP A 21 -43.96 15.28 35.04
C ASP A 21 -43.54 14.20 36.07
N GLN A 22 -42.26 14.26 36.50
CA GLN A 22 -41.79 14.08 37.89
C GLN A 22 -40.25 13.89 37.95
N ALA A 23 -39.58 14.94 38.39
CA ALA A 23 -38.39 14.89 39.25
C ALA A 23 -38.85 15.45 40.63
N PRO A 24 -38.17 15.23 41.79
CA PRO A 24 -36.73 15.00 41.91
C PRO A 24 -36.29 14.00 43.00
N THR A 25 -35.08 13.46 42.86
CA THR A 25 -34.29 13.08 44.04
C THR A 25 -32.84 13.50 43.85
N ARG A 26 -32.39 14.42 44.70
CA ARG A 26 -30.99 14.78 44.90
C ARG A 26 -30.21 13.55 45.34
N CYS A 27 -29.05 13.31 44.72
CA CYS A 27 -27.90 12.71 45.37
C CYS A 27 -26.67 13.58 45.09
N THR A 28 -26.24 14.28 46.12
CA THR A 28 -24.92 14.92 46.24
C THR A 28 -23.86 13.87 46.56
N GLY A 29 -22.78 13.79 45.79
CA GLY A 29 -21.59 12.98 46.09
C GLY A 29 -20.51 13.13 45.01
N GLY A 30 -19.30 13.53 45.42
CA GLY A 30 -18.20 13.99 44.56
C GLY A 30 -17.43 12.93 43.75
N PRO A 31 -16.29 13.33 43.12
CA PRO A 31 -15.68 12.60 42.01
C PRO A 31 -14.68 11.54 42.48
N GLY A 32 -14.74 10.35 41.88
CA GLY A 32 -13.74 9.31 42.08
C GLY A 32 -14.14 7.96 41.51
N SER A 33 -13.39 7.51 40.49
CA SER A 33 -13.23 6.12 40.02
C SER A 33 -14.46 5.35 39.51
N SER A 34 -14.46 5.03 38.21
CA SER A 34 -15.05 3.79 37.70
C SER A 34 -14.27 3.28 36.48
N CYS A 35 -13.89 2.00 36.54
CA CYS A 35 -13.12 1.24 35.55
C CYS A 35 -13.82 1.15 34.17
N PRO A 36 -13.06 0.97 33.07
CA PRO A 36 -13.62 0.61 31.77
C PRO A 36 -13.93 -0.90 31.69
N PRO A 37 -14.84 -1.35 30.81
CA PRO A 37 -15.13 -2.76 30.64
C PRO A 37 -13.95 -3.47 29.97
N ILE A 38 -13.53 -4.59 30.54
CA ILE A 38 -12.59 -5.53 29.93
C ILE A 38 -13.27 -6.13 28.70
N SER A 39 -12.86 -5.67 27.52
CA SER A 39 -13.22 -6.31 26.26
C SER A 39 -12.25 -7.46 26.03
N ASP A 40 -12.76 -8.68 25.92
CA ASP A 40 -11.96 -9.89 25.72
C ASP A 40 -11.11 -9.78 24.42
N PRO A 41 -9.77 -9.74 24.52
CA PRO A 41 -8.88 -9.62 23.37
C PRO A 41 -8.91 -10.86 22.45
N ARG A 42 -9.44 -12.00 22.91
CA ARG A 42 -9.50 -13.24 22.10
C ARG A 42 -10.64 -13.20 21.08
N VAL A 43 -11.77 -12.59 21.42
CA VAL A 43 -12.93 -12.46 20.52
C VAL A 43 -12.66 -11.41 19.42
N THR A 44 -11.92 -10.35 19.73
CA THR A 44 -11.55 -9.29 18.78
C THR A 44 -10.48 -9.73 17.78
N SER A 45 -9.52 -10.55 18.20
CA SER A 45 -8.49 -11.11 17.30
C SER A 45 -9.07 -12.09 16.29
N ALA A 46 -10.06 -12.91 16.68
CA ALA A 46 -10.66 -13.91 15.80
C ALA A 46 -11.50 -13.28 14.68
N ALA A 47 -12.31 -12.27 14.98
CA ALA A 47 -13.12 -11.58 13.96
C ALA A 47 -12.26 -10.84 12.92
N VAL A 48 -11.16 -10.23 13.35
CA VAL A 48 -10.20 -9.54 12.45
C VAL A 48 -9.42 -10.52 11.58
N HIS A 49 -9.07 -11.70 12.12
CA HIS A 49 -8.43 -12.76 11.33
C HIS A 49 -9.37 -13.31 10.26
N VAL A 50 -10.64 -13.54 10.60
CA VAL A 50 -11.65 -14.07 9.66
C VAL A 50 -11.96 -13.08 8.53
N ILE A 51 -11.95 -11.77 8.79
CA ILE A 51 -12.14 -10.74 7.75
C ILE A 51 -10.88 -10.61 6.86
N GLY A 52 -9.67 -10.69 7.45
CA GLY A 52 -8.43 -10.71 6.69
C GLY A 52 -8.24 -11.98 5.84
N ASP A 53 -8.73 -13.12 6.32
CA ASP A 53 -8.69 -14.40 5.60
C ASP A 53 -9.79 -14.50 4.52
N THR A 54 -10.93 -13.81 4.67
CA THR A 54 -11.95 -13.71 3.60
C THR A 54 -11.51 -12.80 2.46
N TYR A 55 -10.81 -11.69 2.76
CA TYR A 55 -10.14 -10.88 1.74
C TYR A 55 -9.07 -11.69 0.97
N ARG A 56 -8.35 -12.58 1.68
CA ARG A 56 -7.37 -13.52 1.09
C ARG A 56 -8.00 -14.67 0.29
N GLN A 57 -9.20 -15.13 0.66
CA GLN A 57 -9.85 -16.27 0.00
C GLN A 57 -10.50 -15.92 -1.34
N GLN A 58 -10.90 -14.66 -1.55
CA GLN A 58 -11.58 -14.26 -2.79
C GLN A 58 -10.66 -14.31 -4.02
N GLU A 59 -9.35 -14.10 -3.84
CA GLU A 59 -8.36 -14.28 -4.93
C GLU A 59 -7.85 -15.73 -5.06
N SER A 60 -8.16 -16.60 -4.10
CA SER A 60 -7.77 -18.02 -4.13
C SER A 60 -8.78 -18.92 -4.86
N ALA A 61 -10.05 -18.49 -4.97
CA ALA A 61 -11.13 -19.31 -5.52
C ALA A 61 -11.07 -19.50 -7.04
N THR A 62 -10.34 -18.63 -7.77
CA THR A 62 -10.08 -18.79 -9.21
C THR A 62 -8.88 -19.70 -9.52
N TYR A 63 -8.04 -20.02 -8.54
CA TYR A 63 -6.78 -20.74 -8.77
C TYR A 63 -6.88 -22.28 -8.59
N ARG A 64 -7.95 -22.82 -8.01
CA ARG A 64 -8.04 -24.25 -7.65
C ARG A 64 -8.99 -25.08 -8.55
N GLN A 65 -8.90 -24.94 -9.88
CA GLN A 65 -9.57 -25.89 -10.79
C GLN A 65 -8.80 -26.31 -12.05
N LYS A 66 -7.56 -25.89 -12.30
CA LYS A 66 -6.79 -26.40 -13.46
C LYS A 66 -5.29 -26.58 -13.17
N SER A 67 -4.96 -27.59 -12.37
CA SER A 67 -3.63 -28.21 -12.42
C SER A 67 -3.68 -29.66 -11.93
N GLN A 68 -4.48 -30.48 -12.61
CA GLN A 68 -4.22 -31.92 -12.69
C GLN A 68 -3.70 -32.20 -14.10
N LEU A 69 -2.65 -33.03 -14.17
CA LEU A 69 -1.86 -33.41 -15.35
C LEU A 69 -0.70 -32.46 -15.66
N VAL A 70 0.44 -32.64 -14.98
CA VAL A 70 1.67 -33.21 -15.58
C VAL A 70 2.54 -33.75 -14.42
N ARG A 71 2.88 -35.04 -14.47
CA ARG A 71 3.86 -35.68 -13.57
C ARG A 71 5.26 -35.63 -14.21
N PRO A 72 6.34 -35.68 -13.40
CA PRO A 72 7.69 -35.32 -13.82
C PRO A 72 8.41 -36.46 -14.53
N THR A 73 9.27 -36.14 -15.49
CA THR A 73 10.29 -37.06 -16.01
C THR A 73 11.66 -36.67 -15.48
N SER A 74 12.33 -37.65 -14.89
CA SER A 74 13.66 -37.56 -14.30
C SER A 74 14.74 -37.79 -15.36
N ILE A 75 15.87 -37.07 -15.27
CA ILE A 75 17.12 -37.47 -15.92
C ILE A 75 18.25 -37.39 -14.89
N ARG A 76 19.02 -38.49 -14.78
CA ARG A 76 20.13 -38.72 -13.86
C ARG A 76 21.47 -38.28 -14.45
N ARG A 77 22.30 -37.73 -13.55
CA ARG A 77 23.77 -37.83 -13.34
C ARG A 77 24.70 -38.22 -14.51
N GLY A 78 25.73 -37.40 -14.69
CA GLY A 78 27.07 -37.82 -15.10
C GLY A 78 28.12 -37.19 -14.17
N ALA A 79 28.87 -38.02 -13.44
CA ALA A 79 30.02 -37.64 -12.62
C ALA A 79 31.29 -38.04 -13.36
N SER A 80 32.34 -37.20 -13.36
CA SER A 80 33.70 -37.63 -13.68
C SER A 80 34.67 -37.13 -12.61
N LYS A 81 35.50 -38.08 -12.18
CA LYS A 81 36.57 -37.94 -11.18
C LYS A 81 37.86 -37.56 -11.91
N GLY A 82 38.65 -36.67 -11.31
CA GLY A 82 40.03 -36.41 -11.70
C GLY A 82 40.83 -35.97 -10.47
N SER A 83 41.54 -36.93 -9.88
CA SER A 83 42.53 -36.74 -8.81
C SER A 83 43.91 -36.78 -9.46
N THR A 84 44.83 -35.89 -9.07
CA THR A 84 46.20 -36.29 -8.67
C THR A 84 47.01 -35.12 -8.09
N ALA A 85 47.43 -35.34 -6.85
CA ALA A 85 48.76 -35.16 -6.27
C ALA A 85 49.57 -33.86 -6.52
N ALA A 86 49.79 -33.22 -5.37
CA ALA A 86 50.75 -32.18 -5.06
C ALA A 86 52.22 -32.49 -5.43
N LEU A 87 52.92 -31.45 -5.91
CA LEU A 87 54.37 -31.35 -5.80
C LEU A 87 54.71 -30.18 -4.88
N ARG A 88 55.29 -30.50 -3.72
CA ARG A 88 55.79 -29.53 -2.73
C ARG A 88 57.12 -28.97 -3.21
N LEU A 89 57.22 -27.65 -3.36
CA LEU A 89 58.49 -26.94 -3.44
C LEU A 89 58.68 -26.10 -2.17
N ARG A 90 59.89 -26.18 -1.62
CA ARG A 90 60.31 -25.57 -0.35
C ARG A 90 60.38 -24.02 -0.45
N PRO A 91 60.11 -23.31 0.65
CA PRO A 91 60.12 -21.84 0.66
C PRO A 91 61.55 -21.28 0.73
N SER A 92 61.82 -20.25 -0.07
CA SER A 92 63.01 -19.40 0.04
C SER A 92 62.74 -18.26 1.03
N SER A 93 63.70 -18.00 1.91
CA SER A 93 63.62 -17.00 2.96
C SER A 93 63.60 -15.58 2.38
N ARG A 94 62.57 -14.81 2.73
CA ARG A 94 62.52 -13.36 2.50
C ARG A 94 62.35 -12.67 3.85
N ALA A 95 63.21 -11.68 4.10
CA ALA A 95 63.27 -10.91 5.33
C ALA A 95 61.95 -10.19 5.65
N PRO A 96 61.65 -9.90 6.94
CA PRO A 96 60.39 -9.29 7.34
C PRO A 96 60.34 -7.82 6.87
N LEU A 97 59.33 -7.47 6.09
CA LEU A 97 58.95 -6.08 5.87
C LEU A 97 58.29 -5.52 7.13
N PRO A 98 58.49 -4.22 7.45
CA PRO A 98 57.89 -3.59 8.61
C PRO A 98 56.36 -3.63 8.51
N ARG A 99 55.71 -4.07 9.59
CA ARG A 99 54.25 -4.03 9.74
C ARG A 99 53.80 -2.58 9.82
N GLU A 100 53.47 -1.98 8.68
CA GLU A 100 52.58 -0.82 8.67
C GLU A 100 51.21 -1.29 9.16
N ARG A 101 50.83 -0.83 10.35
CA ARG A 101 49.45 -0.86 10.82
C ARG A 101 48.67 0.16 10.00
N THR A 102 48.28 -0.20 8.78
CA THR A 102 47.12 0.43 8.14
C THR A 102 45.91 0.01 8.96
N GLY A 103 45.58 0.84 9.96
CA GLY A 103 44.30 0.77 10.62
C GLY A 103 43.23 0.99 9.55
N CYS A 104 42.61 -0.10 9.11
CA CYS A 104 41.31 -0.02 8.45
C CYS A 104 40.41 0.66 9.48
N ALA A 105 40.05 1.92 9.25
CA ALA A 105 39.00 2.56 10.04
C ALA A 105 37.81 1.60 10.03
N PRO A 106 37.22 1.28 11.19
CA PRO A 106 36.06 0.39 11.19
C PRO A 106 35.04 1.01 10.25
N ALA A 107 34.64 0.26 9.22
CA ALA A 107 33.52 0.64 8.37
C ALA A 107 32.38 0.99 9.33
N THR A 108 31.97 2.26 9.33
CA THR A 108 30.80 2.67 10.08
C THR A 108 29.65 1.88 9.48
N VAL A 109 29.27 0.79 10.16
CA VAL A 109 28.02 0.12 9.91
C VAL A 109 26.98 1.19 10.19
N LEU A 110 26.40 1.76 9.14
CA LEU A 110 25.21 2.57 9.27
C LEU A 110 24.17 1.65 9.88
N VAL A 111 23.97 1.79 11.20
CA VAL A 111 22.87 1.15 11.89
C VAL A 111 21.64 1.82 11.31
N VAL A 112 21.00 1.15 10.35
CA VAL A 112 19.70 1.59 9.85
C VAL A 112 18.75 1.43 11.02
N GLU A 113 18.40 2.54 11.66
CA GLU A 113 17.46 2.55 12.76
C GLU A 113 16.18 1.82 12.33
N PRO A 114 15.64 0.91 13.16
CA PRO A 114 14.46 0.14 12.80
C PRO A 114 13.27 1.08 12.60
N TRP A 115 12.37 0.71 11.68
CA TRP A 115 11.15 1.47 11.45
C TRP A 115 10.17 1.34 12.62
N THR A 116 10.08 2.39 13.43
CA THR A 116 9.08 2.50 14.50
C THR A 116 7.75 2.99 13.95
N PRO A 117 6.63 2.76 14.66
CA PRO A 117 5.33 3.34 14.28
C PRO A 117 5.38 4.87 14.09
N GLU A 118 6.13 5.58 14.94
CA GLU A 118 6.28 7.03 14.82
C GLU A 118 7.00 7.43 13.53
N ARG A 119 8.07 6.72 13.17
CA ARG A 119 8.79 6.97 11.91
C ARG A 119 7.90 6.73 10.69
N TYR A 120 7.06 5.70 10.71
CA TYR A 120 6.07 5.50 9.63
C TYR A 120 5.09 6.67 9.53
N TRP A 121 4.55 7.16 10.65
CA TRP A 121 3.62 8.28 10.62
C TRP A 121 4.26 9.58 10.13
N GLN A 122 5.51 9.84 10.52
CA GLN A 122 6.29 10.97 10.00
C GLN A 122 6.50 10.85 8.49
N ALA A 123 6.88 9.67 7.99
CA ALA A 123 7.05 9.43 6.57
C ALA A 123 5.73 9.56 5.79
N ILE A 124 4.61 9.02 6.31
CA ILE A 124 3.28 9.16 5.70
C ILE A 124 2.89 10.64 5.59
N ALA A 125 3.06 11.42 6.66
CA ALA A 125 2.75 12.85 6.64
C ALA A 125 3.65 13.62 5.67
N ALA A 126 4.95 13.31 5.63
CA ALA A 126 5.90 13.92 4.70
C ALA A 126 5.55 13.63 3.24
N GLU A 127 5.20 12.39 2.90
CA GLU A 127 4.85 12.02 1.53
C GLU A 127 3.49 12.59 1.08
N ARG A 128 2.52 12.71 2.00
CA ARG A 128 1.27 13.45 1.73
C ARG A 128 1.56 14.93 1.49
N ALA A 129 2.38 15.57 2.31
CA ALA A 129 2.75 16.98 2.14
C ALA A 129 3.52 17.24 0.84
N ARG A 130 4.41 16.33 0.47
CA ARG A 130 5.13 16.33 -0.82
C ARG A 130 4.15 16.27 -1.98
N LEU A 131 3.16 15.37 -1.93
CA LEU A 131 2.12 15.27 -2.95
C LEU A 131 1.21 16.52 -2.99
N VAL A 132 0.88 17.13 -1.85
CA VAL A 132 0.16 18.42 -1.82
C VAL A 132 0.96 19.49 -2.57
N THR A 133 2.27 19.58 -2.34
CA THR A 133 3.14 20.55 -3.02
C THR A 133 3.15 20.32 -4.54
N ASP A 134 3.22 19.05 -4.97
CA ASP A 134 3.12 18.70 -6.39
C ASP A 134 1.78 19.17 -6.99
N LEU A 135 0.67 18.87 -6.30
CA LEU A 135 -0.69 19.20 -6.74
C LEU A 135 -1.03 20.69 -6.73
N GLU A 136 -0.33 21.50 -5.94
CA GLU A 136 -0.43 22.97 -5.97
C GLU A 136 0.15 23.57 -7.27
N SER A 137 1.02 22.83 -7.96
CA SER A 137 1.72 23.29 -9.16
C SER A 137 1.07 22.87 -10.48
N ILE A 138 0.16 21.90 -10.48
CA ILE A 138 -0.48 21.39 -11.70
C ILE A 138 -1.64 22.28 -12.14
N ALA A 139 -1.88 22.32 -13.44
CA ALA A 139 -3.02 23.05 -14.01
C ALA A 139 -4.35 22.35 -13.71
N VAL A 140 -5.44 23.11 -13.69
CA VAL A 140 -6.78 22.62 -13.31
C VAL A 140 -7.27 21.50 -14.22
N ASP A 141 -6.95 21.55 -15.51
CA ASP A 141 -7.31 20.51 -16.49
C ASP A 141 -6.57 19.18 -16.24
N GLN A 142 -5.34 19.23 -15.71
CA GLN A 142 -4.55 18.04 -15.36
C GLN A 142 -5.18 17.22 -14.23
N TRP A 143 -6.10 17.78 -13.43
CA TRP A 143 -6.82 17.02 -12.40
C TRP A 143 -7.72 15.91 -12.98
N SER A 144 -8.14 16.07 -14.24
CA SER A 144 -8.90 15.07 -14.97
C SER A 144 -8.04 14.05 -15.74
N ALA A 145 -6.71 14.23 -15.74
CA ALA A 145 -5.80 13.36 -16.49
C ALA A 145 -5.80 11.93 -15.93
N ALA A 146 -5.60 10.96 -16.83
CA ALA A 146 -5.48 9.55 -16.46
C ALA A 146 -4.22 9.30 -15.63
N THR A 147 -4.31 8.37 -14.68
CA THR A 147 -3.21 7.95 -13.82
C THR A 147 -2.74 6.54 -14.16
N LEU A 148 -1.67 6.05 -13.52
CA LEU A 148 -1.28 4.65 -13.62
C LEU A 148 -2.27 3.70 -12.92
N CYS A 149 -3.11 4.21 -12.02
CA CYS A 149 -4.24 3.48 -11.48
C CYS A 149 -5.38 3.54 -12.51
N GLU A 150 -5.55 2.45 -13.25
CA GLU A 150 -6.53 2.40 -14.33
C GLU A 150 -7.92 2.82 -13.85
N ARG A 151 -8.64 3.56 -14.70
CA ARG A 151 -9.96 4.16 -14.43
C ARG A 151 -9.96 5.36 -13.47
N TRP A 152 -8.85 5.73 -12.86
CA TRP A 152 -8.78 6.87 -11.94
C TRP A 152 -8.07 8.06 -12.56
N SER A 153 -8.71 9.22 -12.45
CA SER A 153 -8.08 10.52 -12.69
C SER A 153 -7.20 10.93 -11.52
N VAL A 154 -6.43 12.01 -11.68
CA VAL A 154 -5.65 12.60 -10.58
C VAL A 154 -6.56 12.96 -9.41
N GLU A 155 -7.73 13.53 -9.66
CA GLU A 155 -8.68 13.86 -8.61
C GLU A 155 -9.22 12.62 -7.87
N ASP A 156 -9.48 11.52 -8.60
CA ASP A 156 -9.87 10.24 -7.98
C ASP A 156 -8.82 9.76 -7.00
N VAL A 157 -7.56 9.74 -7.42
CA VAL A 157 -6.46 9.29 -6.57
C VAL A 157 -6.36 10.15 -5.29
N VAL A 158 -6.51 11.47 -5.41
CA VAL A 158 -6.47 12.38 -4.26
C VAL A 158 -7.67 12.16 -3.33
N ALA A 159 -8.87 11.94 -3.86
CA ALA A 159 -10.05 11.60 -3.09
C ALA A 159 -9.88 10.26 -2.35
N HIS A 160 -9.33 9.24 -3.02
CA HIS A 160 -9.02 7.93 -2.41
C HIS A 160 -8.03 8.05 -1.26
N LEU A 161 -6.92 8.77 -1.46
CA LEU A 161 -5.93 9.00 -0.40
C LEU A 161 -6.54 9.76 0.78
N THR A 162 -7.45 10.70 0.52
CA THR A 162 -8.20 11.41 1.55
C THR A 162 -9.11 10.47 2.34
N ALA A 163 -9.83 9.58 1.65
CA ALA A 163 -10.68 8.57 2.26
C ALA A 163 -9.88 7.62 3.15
N GLY A 164 -8.74 7.11 2.66
CA GLY A 164 -7.85 6.25 3.42
C GLY A 164 -7.29 6.90 4.69
N ALA A 165 -7.03 8.21 4.64
CA ALA A 165 -6.51 9.00 5.75
C ALA A 165 -7.57 9.52 6.74
N SER A 166 -8.86 9.31 6.47
CA SER A 166 -9.96 9.82 7.31
C SER A 166 -10.97 8.75 7.74
N THR A 167 -11.01 7.61 7.04
CA THR A 167 -11.92 6.52 7.34
C THR A 167 -11.33 5.62 8.43
N GLY A 168 -11.83 5.77 9.67
CA GLY A 168 -11.43 4.88 10.77
C GLY A 168 -11.86 3.42 10.56
N ARG A 169 -11.18 2.49 11.25
CA ARG A 169 -11.39 1.02 11.15
C ARG A 169 -12.86 0.58 11.07
N TRP A 170 -13.71 1.12 11.95
CA TRP A 170 -15.12 0.74 12.02
C TRP A 170 -15.94 1.25 10.84
N ALA A 171 -15.64 2.46 10.33
CA ALA A 171 -16.29 3.00 9.14
C ALA A 171 -15.86 2.21 7.90
N TRP A 172 -14.57 1.89 7.80
CA TRP A 172 -14.01 1.07 6.72
C TRP A 172 -14.66 -0.32 6.69
N LEU A 173 -14.71 -1.01 7.84
CA LEU A 173 -15.32 -2.33 7.92
C LEU A 173 -16.80 -2.32 7.55
N ARG A 174 -17.58 -1.37 8.08
CA ARG A 174 -18.99 -1.20 7.70
C ARG A 174 -19.13 -0.97 6.20
N SER A 175 -18.24 -0.17 5.61
CA SER A 175 -18.29 0.12 4.19
C SER A 175 -17.98 -1.10 3.33
N ILE A 176 -17.01 -1.91 3.70
CA ILE A 176 -16.68 -3.16 3.00
C ILE A 176 -17.84 -4.15 3.09
N VAL A 177 -18.41 -4.33 4.29
CA VAL A 177 -19.58 -5.21 4.47
C VAL A 177 -20.78 -4.70 3.65
N ALA A 178 -21.03 -3.39 3.64
CA ALA A 178 -22.07 -2.77 2.83
C ALA A 178 -21.78 -2.84 1.31
N ALA A 179 -20.53 -3.01 0.93
CA ALA A 179 -20.11 -3.29 -0.44
C ALA A 179 -20.11 -4.81 -0.74
N ARG A 180 -20.54 -5.66 0.19
CA ARG A 180 -20.53 -7.12 0.02
C ARG A 180 -19.14 -7.67 -0.33
N PHE A 181 -18.10 -7.06 0.25
CA PHE A 181 -16.70 -7.39 0.02
C PHE A 181 -16.20 -7.09 -1.41
N ASP A 182 -16.95 -6.28 -2.16
CA ASP A 182 -16.51 -5.71 -3.43
C ASP A 182 -15.64 -4.46 -3.18
N ALA A 183 -14.35 -4.55 -3.49
CA ALA A 183 -13.40 -3.47 -3.31
C ALA A 183 -13.62 -2.31 -4.29
N ASP A 184 -14.04 -2.61 -5.53
CA ASP A 184 -14.32 -1.60 -6.55
C ASP A 184 -15.53 -0.76 -6.14
N LEU A 185 -16.62 -1.42 -5.70
CA LEU A 185 -17.81 -0.72 -5.20
C LEU A 185 -17.53 0.07 -3.91
N HIS A 186 -16.66 -0.46 -3.02
CA HIS A 186 -16.21 0.29 -1.85
C HIS A 186 -15.50 1.58 -2.26
N ASN A 187 -14.53 1.47 -3.17
CA ASN A 187 -13.72 2.59 -3.62
C ASN A 187 -14.57 3.62 -4.37
N GLU A 188 -15.43 3.21 -5.30
CA GLU A 188 -16.33 4.11 -6.04
C GLU A 188 -17.16 4.99 -5.08
N ARG A 189 -17.72 4.40 -4.02
CA ARG A 189 -18.46 5.15 -3.00
C ARG A 189 -17.57 6.14 -2.25
N ARG A 190 -16.34 5.74 -1.90
CA ARG A 190 -15.38 6.61 -1.19
C ARG A 190 -14.93 7.77 -2.07
N LEU A 191 -14.68 7.53 -3.35
CA LEU A 191 -14.35 8.55 -4.33
C LEU A 191 -15.49 9.57 -4.44
N ALA A 192 -16.73 9.12 -4.56
CA ALA A 192 -17.90 10.00 -4.62
C ALA A 192 -18.09 10.82 -3.32
N GLU A 193 -17.77 10.26 -2.15
CA GLU A 193 -17.85 10.95 -0.86
C GLU A 193 -16.74 11.99 -0.66
N HIS A 194 -15.54 11.75 -1.19
CA HIS A 194 -14.34 12.57 -0.91
C HIS A 194 -13.91 13.50 -2.05
N ARG A 195 -14.51 13.38 -3.23
CA ARG A 195 -14.41 14.41 -4.27
C ARG A 195 -15.11 15.69 -3.83
N GLY A 196 -14.42 16.80 -3.99
CA GLY A 196 -14.97 18.14 -3.83
C GLY A 196 -15.90 18.53 -4.98
N ALA A 197 -16.50 19.70 -4.85
CA ALA A 197 -17.25 20.32 -5.95
C ALA A 197 -16.33 20.72 -7.12
N ASP A 198 -15.04 20.92 -6.83
CA ASP A 198 -13.98 21.19 -7.79
C ASP A 198 -12.62 20.69 -7.25
N PRO A 199 -11.58 20.64 -8.09
CA PRO A 199 -10.23 20.25 -7.70
C PRO A 199 -9.63 20.98 -6.49
N ALA A 200 -9.95 22.26 -6.31
CA ALA A 200 -9.41 23.04 -5.18
C ALA A 200 -10.03 22.59 -3.85
N VAL A 201 -11.32 22.25 -3.85
CA VAL A 201 -11.99 21.63 -2.70
C VAL A 201 -11.42 20.24 -2.42
N THR A 202 -11.19 19.42 -3.44
CA THR A 202 -10.55 18.11 -3.30
C THR A 202 -9.13 18.24 -2.71
N LEU A 203 -8.32 19.16 -3.21
CA LEU A 203 -6.99 19.45 -2.67
C LEU A 203 -7.04 19.94 -1.22
N ALA A 204 -7.98 20.83 -0.88
CA ALA A 204 -8.14 21.34 0.47
C ALA A 204 -8.50 20.21 1.47
N ALA A 205 -9.37 19.29 1.06
CA ALA A 205 -9.71 18.10 1.84
C ALA A 205 -8.47 17.21 2.07
N PHE A 206 -7.68 16.95 1.03
CA PHE A 206 -6.44 16.17 1.15
C PHE A 206 -5.41 16.87 2.05
N ARG A 207 -5.24 18.19 1.91
CA ARG A 207 -4.36 19.00 2.77
C ARG A 207 -4.74 18.88 4.24
N SER A 208 -6.05 18.81 4.55
CA SER A 208 -6.53 18.69 5.94
C SER A 208 -6.14 17.37 6.62
N VAL A 209 -5.86 16.31 5.85
CA VAL A 209 -5.52 14.98 6.36
C VAL A 209 -4.03 14.65 6.31
N VAL A 210 -3.17 15.60 5.93
CA VAL A 210 -1.71 15.41 5.86
C VAL A 210 -1.15 14.83 7.17
N GLY A 211 -1.49 15.44 8.31
CA GLY A 211 -1.07 14.98 9.64
C GLY A 211 -1.94 13.89 10.25
N SER A 212 -2.95 13.38 9.54
CA SER A 212 -3.88 12.38 10.08
C SER A 212 -3.17 11.05 10.36
N ARG A 213 -3.41 10.53 11.57
CA ARG A 213 -2.92 9.23 12.05
C ARG A 213 -3.97 8.12 11.98
N VAL A 214 -4.98 8.30 11.15
CA VAL A 214 -6.00 7.27 10.92
C VAL A 214 -5.43 6.21 9.98
N ALA A 215 -5.47 4.97 10.46
CA ALA A 215 -5.20 3.76 9.67
C ALA A 215 -6.20 2.67 10.10
N PRO A 216 -7.05 2.16 9.20
CA PRO A 216 -7.94 1.04 9.47
C PRO A 216 -7.27 -0.20 10.06
N THR A 217 -6.01 -0.46 9.69
CA THR A 217 -5.22 -1.63 10.09
C THR A 217 -3.85 -1.21 10.64
N GLY A 218 -3.19 -2.10 11.37
CA GLY A 218 -1.89 -1.81 12.01
C GLY A 218 -0.67 -1.92 11.08
N ASP A 219 -0.86 -2.33 9.82
CA ASP A 219 0.21 -2.50 8.83
C ASP A 219 0.66 -1.12 8.27
N LEU A 220 1.36 -0.31 9.07
CA LEU A 220 1.73 1.07 8.70
C LEU A 220 2.61 1.16 7.44
N TRP A 221 3.43 0.14 7.16
CA TRP A 221 4.19 0.03 5.91
C TRP A 221 3.26 0.03 4.68
N ALA A 222 2.05 -0.52 4.81
CA ALA A 222 1.08 -0.56 3.72
C ALA A 222 0.43 0.81 3.50
N TRP A 223 0.11 1.54 4.57
CA TRP A 223 -0.39 2.92 4.47
C TRP A 223 0.65 3.91 3.95
N LEU A 224 1.93 3.69 4.24
CA LEU A 224 3.02 4.38 3.55
C LEU A 224 3.07 4.01 2.07
N GLY A 225 2.91 2.72 1.76
CA GLY A 225 2.80 2.21 0.39
C GLY A 225 1.67 2.85 -0.41
N GLU A 226 0.47 3.02 0.18
CA GLU A 226 -0.66 3.72 -0.46
C GLU A 226 -0.24 5.11 -0.95
N VAL A 227 0.41 5.92 -0.10
CA VAL A 227 0.81 7.29 -0.47
C VAL A 227 1.94 7.28 -1.50
N VAL A 228 2.94 6.41 -1.34
CA VAL A 228 4.09 6.32 -2.27
C VAL A 228 3.65 5.88 -3.66
N VAL A 229 2.87 4.79 -3.74
CA VAL A 229 2.43 4.20 -5.00
C VAL A 229 1.46 5.13 -5.71
N HIS A 230 0.43 5.63 -5.02
CA HIS A 230 -0.54 6.54 -5.64
C HIS A 230 0.05 7.92 -5.96
N GLY A 231 1.05 8.38 -5.20
CA GLY A 231 1.85 9.54 -5.58
C GLY A 231 2.53 9.32 -6.93
N ALA A 232 3.12 8.15 -7.16
CA ALA A 232 3.71 7.80 -8.46
C ALA A 232 2.65 7.63 -9.56
N ASP A 233 1.47 7.08 -9.24
CA ASP A 233 0.36 6.95 -10.18
C ASP A 233 -0.03 8.32 -10.79
N ILE A 234 0.13 9.42 -10.04
CA ILE A 234 -0.07 10.80 -10.51
C ILE A 234 1.20 11.37 -11.18
N ARG A 235 2.35 11.25 -10.51
CA ARG A 235 3.58 11.95 -10.92
C ARG A 235 4.12 11.47 -12.26
N GLU A 236 4.11 10.15 -12.50
CA GLU A 236 4.70 9.58 -13.71
C GLU A 236 3.95 10.03 -14.99
N PRO A 237 2.60 9.93 -15.08
CA PRO A 237 1.87 10.42 -16.26
C PRO A 237 1.93 11.94 -16.47
N LEU A 238 2.07 12.72 -15.39
CA LEU A 238 2.18 14.17 -15.46
C LEU A 238 3.62 14.67 -15.69
N GLY A 239 4.62 13.77 -15.70
CA GLY A 239 6.02 14.13 -15.86
C GLY A 239 6.62 14.90 -14.67
N LEU A 240 6.06 14.72 -13.46
CA LEU A 240 6.56 15.35 -12.25
C LEU A 240 7.79 14.60 -11.72
N ALA A 241 8.89 15.33 -11.50
CA ALA A 241 10.18 14.75 -11.13
C ALA A 241 10.32 14.42 -9.63
N THR A 242 9.41 14.88 -8.80
CA THR A 242 9.43 14.69 -7.34
C THR A 242 9.44 13.19 -7.00
N GLN A 243 10.38 12.74 -6.15
CA GLN A 243 10.42 11.36 -5.66
C GLN A 243 10.47 11.29 -4.13
N PRO A 244 9.93 10.21 -3.52
CA PRO A 244 10.14 9.93 -2.10
C PRO A 244 11.63 9.68 -1.81
N PRO A 245 12.11 9.94 -0.58
CA PRO A 245 13.46 9.53 -0.16
C PRO A 245 13.65 8.01 -0.30
N THR A 246 14.83 7.58 -0.73
CA THR A 246 15.10 6.15 -0.99
C THR A 246 14.81 5.28 0.23
N GLU A 247 15.16 5.70 1.45
CA GLU A 247 14.88 4.88 2.65
C GLU A 247 13.38 4.65 2.90
N VAL A 248 12.52 5.60 2.50
CA VAL A 248 11.06 5.48 2.59
C VAL A 248 10.58 4.41 1.62
N VAL A 249 11.09 4.41 0.39
CA VAL A 249 10.74 3.43 -0.63
C VAL A 249 11.24 2.03 -0.26
N VAL A 250 12.44 1.92 0.32
CA VAL A 250 12.97 0.64 0.85
C VAL A 250 12.04 0.04 1.90
N ALA A 251 11.52 0.85 2.82
CA ALA A 251 10.59 0.37 3.85
C ALA A 251 9.28 -0.19 3.27
N VAL A 252 8.77 0.46 2.21
CA VAL A 252 7.62 -0.04 1.45
C VAL A 252 7.97 -1.35 0.74
N ALA A 253 9.13 -1.42 0.08
CA ALA A 253 9.60 -2.61 -0.62
C ALA A 253 9.74 -3.82 0.31
N GLU A 254 10.30 -3.65 1.50
CA GLU A 254 10.39 -4.68 2.53
C GLU A 254 9.01 -5.15 3.01
N GLY A 255 8.08 -4.21 3.23
CA GLY A 255 6.70 -4.52 3.58
C GLY A 255 6.00 -5.35 2.51
N PHE A 256 6.10 -4.91 1.26
CA PHE A 256 5.50 -5.55 0.09
C PHE A 256 6.09 -6.95 -0.14
N ALA A 257 7.39 -7.15 0.08
CA ALA A 257 8.02 -8.46 -0.04
C ALA A 257 7.61 -9.41 1.11
N ARG A 258 7.26 -8.85 2.27
CA ARG A 258 6.88 -9.63 3.46
C ARG A 258 5.44 -10.10 3.42
N LYS A 259 4.49 -9.32 2.89
CA LYS A 259 3.05 -9.61 3.01
C LYS A 259 2.23 -8.89 1.93
N ASP A 260 1.22 -9.57 1.41
CA ASP A 260 0.18 -8.94 0.57
C ASP A 260 -0.75 -8.07 1.43
N PHE A 261 -1.25 -6.97 0.85
CA PHE A 261 -2.23 -6.09 1.50
C PHE A 261 -3.41 -5.80 0.56
N ALA A 262 -3.43 -4.61 -0.05
CA ALA A 262 -4.42 -4.23 -1.06
C ALA A 262 -4.06 -4.78 -2.45
N VAL A 263 -2.81 -5.22 -2.63
CA VAL A 263 -2.28 -5.81 -3.85
C VAL A 263 -1.52 -7.09 -3.52
N ASN A 264 -1.41 -7.97 -4.51
CA ASN A 264 -0.66 -9.23 -4.48
C ASN A 264 0.87 -9.05 -4.57
N SER A 265 1.42 -8.09 -3.83
CA SER A 265 2.83 -7.68 -3.95
C SER A 265 3.82 -8.78 -3.58
N ARG A 266 3.64 -9.46 -2.45
CA ARG A 266 4.45 -10.62 -2.07
C ARG A 266 4.21 -11.76 -3.04
N THR A 267 2.95 -12.04 -3.35
CA THR A 267 2.58 -13.16 -4.22
C THR A 267 3.18 -13.02 -5.62
N ALA A 268 3.18 -11.81 -6.20
CA ALA A 268 3.76 -11.51 -7.51
C ALA A 268 5.28 -11.75 -7.60
N THR A 269 5.98 -11.67 -6.46
CA THR A 269 7.45 -11.80 -6.37
C THR A 269 7.93 -13.17 -5.93
N LYS A 270 7.01 -14.11 -5.70
CA LYS A 270 7.34 -15.44 -5.19
C LYS A 270 8.29 -16.18 -6.14
N GLY A 271 9.45 -16.59 -5.62
CA GLY A 271 10.47 -17.32 -6.38
C GLY A 271 11.35 -16.44 -7.26
N LEU A 272 11.30 -15.11 -7.08
CA LEU A 272 12.18 -14.15 -7.72
C LEU A 272 13.20 -13.59 -6.72
N ARG A 273 14.34 -13.12 -7.22
CA ARG A 273 15.31 -12.36 -6.44
C ARG A 273 15.27 -10.89 -6.86
N LEU A 274 14.64 -10.05 -6.06
CA LEU A 274 14.63 -8.60 -6.31
C LEU A 274 15.94 -7.99 -5.82
N VAL A 275 16.54 -7.13 -6.64
CA VAL A 275 17.78 -6.42 -6.36
C VAL A 275 17.60 -4.98 -6.81
N ALA A 276 17.58 -4.05 -5.86
CA ALA A 276 17.58 -2.63 -6.19
C ALA A 276 18.96 -2.20 -6.71
N ASP A 277 18.96 -1.30 -7.69
CA ASP A 277 20.17 -0.74 -8.27
C ASP A 277 20.63 0.55 -7.57
N ASP A 278 19.74 1.18 -6.81
CA ASP A 278 19.91 2.49 -6.13
C ASP A 278 19.86 2.41 -4.59
N SER A 279 19.76 1.19 -4.04
CA SER A 279 19.77 0.94 -2.60
C SER A 279 20.29 -0.46 -2.27
N ASP A 280 20.48 -0.73 -0.98
CA ASP A 280 20.85 -2.07 -0.48
C ASP A 280 19.66 -3.05 -0.43
N PHE A 281 18.47 -2.66 -0.92
CA PHE A 281 17.29 -3.53 -0.89
C PHE A 281 17.49 -4.76 -1.78
N ARG A 282 17.46 -5.94 -1.15
CA ARG A 282 17.57 -7.24 -1.82
C ARG A 282 16.71 -8.25 -1.09
N THR A 283 15.91 -9.03 -1.82
CA THR A 283 15.06 -10.05 -1.19
C THR A 283 14.76 -11.22 -2.11
N GLY A 284 14.34 -12.33 -1.50
CA GLY A 284 13.96 -13.55 -2.20
C GLY A 284 15.14 -14.34 -2.75
N GLY A 285 14.82 -15.23 -3.68
CA GLY A 285 15.77 -16.15 -4.31
C GLY A 285 15.18 -16.69 -5.60
N GLY A 286 16.04 -16.97 -6.58
CA GLY A 286 15.63 -17.34 -7.94
C GLY A 286 16.21 -16.40 -9.00
N PRO A 287 15.60 -16.35 -10.21
CA PRO A 287 15.98 -15.43 -11.27
C PRO A 287 15.98 -13.97 -10.79
N ALA A 288 17.00 -13.22 -11.19
CA ALA A 288 17.20 -11.85 -10.72
C ALA A 288 16.25 -10.88 -11.42
N VAL A 289 15.73 -9.92 -10.66
CA VAL A 289 14.96 -8.77 -11.13
C VAL A 289 15.66 -7.51 -10.62
N HIS A 290 16.09 -6.67 -11.54
CA HIS A 290 16.86 -5.45 -11.30
C HIS A 290 16.05 -4.21 -11.69
N GLY A 291 16.23 -3.13 -10.95
CA GLY A 291 15.64 -1.82 -11.21
C GLY A 291 15.85 -0.87 -10.03
N THR A 292 15.37 0.36 -10.16
CA THR A 292 15.32 1.28 -9.01
C THR A 292 14.40 0.71 -7.92
N THR A 293 14.63 1.09 -6.67
CA THR A 293 13.80 0.63 -5.54
C THR A 293 12.33 1.01 -5.78
N LEU A 294 12.08 2.19 -6.36
CA LEU A 294 10.73 2.64 -6.71
C LEU A 294 10.12 1.81 -7.84
N ASP A 295 10.85 1.52 -8.91
CA ASP A 295 10.33 0.66 -9.99
C ASP A 295 9.99 -0.73 -9.50
N LEU A 296 10.80 -1.30 -8.60
CA LEU A 296 10.49 -2.58 -7.96
C LEU A 296 9.19 -2.50 -7.15
N VAL A 297 9.03 -1.47 -6.31
CA VAL A 297 7.78 -1.25 -5.54
C VAL A 297 6.56 -1.10 -6.45
N LEU A 298 6.65 -0.29 -7.50
CA LEU A 298 5.56 -0.06 -8.44
C LEU A 298 5.22 -1.32 -9.24
N ALA A 299 6.21 -2.09 -9.67
CA ALA A 299 6.00 -3.37 -10.34
C ALA A 299 5.39 -4.43 -9.40
N MET A 300 5.81 -4.47 -8.13
CA MET A 300 5.17 -5.29 -7.09
C MET A 300 3.71 -4.87 -6.86
N ALA A 301 3.41 -3.59 -7.04
CA ALA A 301 2.05 -3.07 -7.01
C ALA A 301 1.28 -3.29 -8.32
N GLY A 302 1.86 -3.93 -9.35
CA GLY A 302 1.21 -4.23 -10.61
C GLY A 302 1.26 -3.12 -11.66
N ARG A 303 2.07 -2.07 -11.48
CA ARG A 303 2.18 -0.96 -12.45
C ARG A 303 3.04 -1.40 -13.64
N ARG A 304 2.41 -1.53 -14.81
CA ARG A 304 3.03 -2.09 -16.01
C ARG A 304 4.19 -1.25 -16.55
N THR A 305 4.09 0.07 -16.47
CA THR A 305 5.16 0.96 -16.96
C THR A 305 6.45 0.76 -16.18
N ALA A 306 6.37 0.65 -14.85
CA ALA A 306 7.50 0.31 -13.99
C ALA A 306 8.03 -1.11 -14.27
N ALA A 307 7.14 -2.10 -14.39
CA ALA A 307 7.54 -3.48 -14.70
C ALA A 307 8.31 -3.60 -16.03
N ALA A 308 7.98 -2.76 -17.03
CA ALA A 308 8.68 -2.74 -18.31
C ALA A 308 10.10 -2.14 -18.24
N ARG A 309 10.43 -1.38 -17.19
CA ARG A 309 11.77 -0.84 -16.94
C ARG A 309 12.71 -1.82 -16.25
N LEU A 310 12.17 -2.92 -15.69
CA LEU A 310 12.94 -3.91 -14.95
C LEU A 310 13.78 -4.78 -15.87
N THR A 311 14.94 -5.23 -15.37
CA THR A 311 15.88 -6.09 -16.11
C THR A 311 16.23 -7.37 -15.34
N GLY A 312 16.94 -8.29 -16.00
CA GLY A 312 17.31 -9.59 -15.43
C GLY A 312 16.33 -10.72 -15.76
N ASP A 313 16.78 -11.95 -15.57
CA ASP A 313 16.07 -13.18 -15.99
C ASP A 313 14.66 -13.33 -15.39
N GLY A 314 14.40 -12.71 -14.23
CA GLY A 314 13.10 -12.74 -13.57
C GLY A 314 12.14 -11.61 -14.00
N ALA A 315 12.61 -10.57 -14.68
CA ALA A 315 11.79 -9.39 -15.00
C ALA A 315 10.54 -9.74 -15.84
N PRO A 316 10.62 -10.61 -16.87
CA PRO A 316 9.43 -11.02 -17.63
C PRO A 316 8.38 -11.74 -16.77
N MET A 317 8.81 -12.45 -15.72
CA MET A 317 7.92 -13.17 -14.80
C MET A 317 7.12 -12.18 -13.94
N LEU A 318 7.79 -11.19 -13.36
CA LEU A 318 7.12 -10.15 -12.57
C LEU A 318 6.18 -9.29 -13.43
N ALA A 319 6.61 -8.93 -14.65
CA ALA A 319 5.76 -8.22 -15.61
C ALA A 319 4.54 -9.06 -16.05
N GLY A 320 4.66 -10.40 -16.06
CA GLY A 320 3.54 -11.31 -16.30
C GLY A 320 2.50 -11.28 -15.18
N SER A 321 2.94 -11.27 -13.92
CA SER A 321 2.05 -11.15 -12.76
C SER A 321 1.23 -9.86 -12.77
N ALA A 322 1.81 -8.76 -13.24
CA ALA A 322 1.12 -7.46 -13.35
C ALA A 322 -0.03 -7.45 -14.38
N ARG A 323 0.02 -8.30 -15.42
CA ARG A 323 -1.06 -8.38 -16.43
C ARG A 323 -2.28 -9.15 -15.93
N SER A 324 -2.06 -10.20 -15.15
CA SER A 324 -3.14 -11.05 -14.64
C SER A 324 -4.09 -10.34 -13.68
N SER A 325 -3.66 -9.23 -13.05
CA SER A 325 -4.51 -8.41 -12.18
C SER A 325 -5.47 -7.48 -12.93
N SER A 326 -5.20 -7.15 -14.21
CA SER A 326 -6.04 -6.24 -15.01
C SER A 326 -7.02 -6.95 -15.96
N GLU A 327 -6.81 -8.23 -16.27
CA GLU A 327 -7.55 -8.95 -17.33
C GLU A 327 -8.82 -9.70 -16.84
N VAL A 328 -9.25 -9.46 -15.60
CA VAL A 328 -10.56 -9.95 -15.10
C VAL A 328 -11.58 -8.83 -15.25
N THR A 329 -12.10 -8.62 -16.46
CA THR A 329 -13.37 -7.93 -16.75
C THR A 329 -13.65 -7.99 -18.25
N ASP A 330 -13.98 -9.19 -18.76
CA ASP A 330 -15.07 -9.29 -19.74
C ASP A 330 -15.60 -10.73 -19.80
N GLY A 331 -16.80 -10.92 -19.25
CA GLY A 331 -17.61 -12.12 -19.45
C GLY A 331 -19.01 -11.63 -19.80
N PRO A 332 -19.64 -12.13 -20.88
CA PRO A 332 -20.79 -11.48 -21.47
C PRO A 332 -22.01 -11.56 -20.54
N ARG A 333 -22.81 -10.48 -20.59
CA ARG A 333 -24.06 -10.29 -19.84
C ARG A 333 -25.10 -11.37 -20.11
#